data_AF-D5DIP6-F1
#
_entry.id   AF-D5DIP6-F1
#
_cell.length_a   1.000
_cell.length_b   1.000
_cell.length_c   1.000
_cell.angle_alpha   90.00
_cell.angle_beta   90.00
_cell.angle_gamma   90.00
#
_symmetry.space_group_name_H-M   'P 1'
#
loop_
_entity.id
_entity.type
_entity.pdbx_description
1 polymer ?
#
loop_
_entity_poly.entity_id
_entity_poly.type
_entity_poly.pdbx_seq_one_letter_code
_entity_poly.pdbx_strand_id
1 'polypeptide(L)'
;MHIVSLEKACYAELQAVGSKAYNLSKMIQHVSHIPTGFVLTSHALHSFLTFNQIEIKAKDSSVIEKKIQSGTFPLALQKEIVSSYANIQGAGVKAVAVRSSSALEDLENASFAGQYETILNVRNREELLTSIKKCWASYFSSVVQAYAEDKEISLSNPQMGVLVQGMVEADVSGVIFSVNPITESEDEVVINVAYGLGEGIVSGGVTPDLFIIHKQTKSIMKELGLKEYKLVSGFTGITKAVTTDKEKNEFSISDETALQLLRLTNQVEQYCQYAVDIEFAIKNKHIYLLQVRPVTT
;
A
#
# COMPACT_ATOMS: atom_id res chain seq x y z
N MET A 1 22.52 0.75 5.35
CA MET A 1 21.61 1.69 6.03
C MET A 1 20.30 0.95 6.29
N HIS A 2 19.77 0.94 7.52
CA HIS A 2 18.59 0.15 7.88
C HIS A 2 17.27 0.89 7.64
N ILE A 3 17.24 2.20 7.83
CA ILE A 3 16.05 3.01 7.61
C ILE A 3 16.36 4.19 6.69
N VAL A 4 15.45 4.47 5.77
CA VAL A 4 15.46 5.66 4.91
C VAL A 4 14.12 6.38 5.04
N SER A 5 14.11 7.70 4.93
CA SER A 5 12.83 8.43 4.84
C SER A 5 12.15 8.14 3.51
N LEU A 6 10.82 8.21 3.46
CA LEU A 6 10.08 7.96 2.22
C LEU A 6 10.48 8.94 1.10
N GLU A 7 10.80 10.18 1.43
CA GLU A 7 11.28 11.19 0.46
C GLU A 7 12.61 10.81 -0.19
N LYS A 8 13.42 9.98 0.47
CA LYS A 8 14.75 9.57 0.00
C LYS A 8 14.80 8.13 -0.53
N ALA A 9 13.70 7.37 -0.43
CA ALA A 9 13.68 5.97 -0.81
C ALA A 9 13.95 5.74 -2.31
N CYS A 10 13.64 6.70 -3.18
CA CYS A 10 13.97 6.65 -4.62
C CYS A 10 15.47 6.72 -4.93
N TYR A 11 16.30 7.15 -3.97
CA TYR A 11 17.76 7.17 -4.09
C TYR A 11 18.43 5.90 -3.55
N ALA A 12 17.66 5.01 -2.90
CA ALA A 12 18.12 3.70 -2.49
C ALA A 12 17.94 2.67 -3.62
N GLU A 13 18.58 1.51 -3.49
CA GLU A 13 18.37 0.39 -4.40
C GLU A 13 16.91 -0.09 -4.31
N LEU A 14 16.28 -0.36 -5.46
CA LEU A 14 14.91 -0.88 -5.52
C LEU A 14 14.75 -2.15 -4.68
N GLN A 15 15.73 -3.06 -4.72
CA GLN A 15 15.77 -4.29 -3.95
C GLN A 15 15.86 -4.06 -2.43
N ALA A 16 16.33 -2.87 -2.02
CA ALA A 16 16.44 -2.51 -0.61
C ALA A 16 15.11 -1.98 -0.06
N VAL A 17 14.37 -1.17 -0.82
CA VAL A 17 13.14 -0.51 -0.33
C VAL A 17 11.85 -1.15 -0.85
N GLY A 18 11.92 -1.91 -1.94
CA GLY A 18 10.80 -2.48 -2.67
C GLY A 18 10.02 -1.47 -3.52
N SER A 19 9.17 -2.00 -4.40
CA SER A 19 8.54 -1.21 -5.46
C SER A 19 7.52 -0.20 -4.95
N LYS A 20 6.68 -0.56 -3.95
CA LYS A 20 5.70 0.36 -3.37
C LYS A 20 6.34 1.64 -2.83
N ALA A 21 7.35 1.48 -1.98
CA ALA A 21 8.04 2.62 -1.37
C ALA A 21 8.83 3.43 -2.40
N TYR A 22 9.49 2.74 -3.33
CA TYR A 22 10.26 3.37 -4.40
C TYR A 22 9.39 4.23 -5.32
N ASN A 23 8.25 3.69 -5.77
CA ASN A 23 7.32 4.38 -6.66
C ASN A 23 6.68 5.59 -5.96
N LEU A 24 6.21 5.43 -4.72
CA LEU A 24 5.69 6.55 -3.93
C LEU A 24 6.74 7.66 -3.74
N SER A 25 7.98 7.28 -3.43
CA SER A 25 9.08 8.23 -3.25
C SER A 25 9.34 9.07 -4.50
N LYS A 26 9.30 8.44 -5.69
CA LYS A 26 9.40 9.16 -6.96
C LYS A 26 8.28 10.18 -7.15
N MET A 27 7.08 9.91 -6.65
CA MET A 27 5.94 10.82 -6.80
C MET A 27 5.96 12.03 -5.87
N ILE A 28 6.76 12.03 -4.79
CA ILE A 28 6.71 13.10 -3.76
C ILE A 28 7.01 14.50 -4.31
N GLN A 29 7.84 14.61 -5.35
CA GLN A 29 8.14 15.89 -5.98
C GLN A 29 7.09 16.36 -6.98
N HIS A 30 6.16 15.47 -7.36
CA HIS A 30 5.17 15.71 -8.39
C HIS A 30 3.76 15.83 -7.81
N VAL A 31 3.43 15.06 -6.77
CA VAL A 31 2.08 14.99 -6.20
C VAL A 31 2.06 15.64 -4.81
N SER A 32 1.12 16.56 -4.60
CA SER A 32 1.11 17.43 -3.41
C SER A 32 0.83 16.72 -2.09
N HIS A 33 0.13 15.58 -2.10
CA HIS A 33 -0.32 14.90 -0.89
C HIS A 33 0.02 13.42 -0.95
N ILE A 34 1.22 13.10 -0.50
CA ILE A 34 1.62 11.72 -0.17
C ILE A 34 1.87 11.69 1.33
N PRO A 35 1.25 10.77 2.09
CA PRO A 35 1.50 10.70 3.52
C PRO A 35 2.97 10.41 3.80
N THR A 36 3.56 11.17 4.73
CA THR A 36 4.96 11.02 5.13
C THR A 36 5.22 9.66 5.74
N GLY A 37 6.44 9.15 5.61
CA GLY A 37 6.79 7.83 6.11
C GLY A 37 8.29 7.56 6.12
N PHE A 38 8.64 6.33 6.51
CA PHE A 38 9.98 5.79 6.37
C PHE A 38 9.91 4.33 5.92
N VAL A 39 11.02 3.84 5.40
CA VAL A 39 11.16 2.47 4.91
C VAL A 39 12.24 1.79 5.71
N LEU A 40 11.90 0.66 6.34
CA LEU A 40 12.90 -0.30 6.78
C LEU A 40 13.40 -1.03 5.54
N THR A 41 14.69 -0.96 5.26
CA THR A 41 15.27 -1.61 4.08
C THR A 41 15.42 -3.12 4.30
N SER A 42 15.65 -3.88 3.23
CA SER A 42 15.97 -5.31 3.32
C SER A 42 17.22 -5.58 4.19
N HIS A 43 18.15 -4.62 4.31
CA HIS A 43 19.26 -4.73 5.26
C HIS A 43 18.79 -4.80 6.72
N ALA A 44 17.69 -4.13 7.09
CA ALA A 44 17.10 -4.25 8.43
C ALA A 44 16.57 -5.67 8.67
N LEU A 45 15.93 -6.27 7.66
CA LEU A 45 15.51 -7.67 7.71
C LEU A 45 16.72 -8.61 7.87
N HIS A 46 17.77 -8.45 7.07
CA HIS A 46 18.99 -9.25 7.20
C HIS A 46 19.62 -9.12 8.59
N SER A 47 19.75 -7.91 9.12
CA SER A 47 20.27 -7.66 10.47
C SER A 47 19.43 -8.36 11.53
N PHE A 48 18.10 -8.30 11.41
CA PHE A 48 17.17 -9.00 12.29
C PHE A 48 17.33 -10.53 12.21
N LEU A 49 17.39 -11.11 11.01
CA LEU A 49 17.55 -12.55 10.82
C LEU A 49 18.87 -13.07 11.39
N THR A 50 19.98 -12.35 11.13
CA THR A 50 21.30 -12.69 11.66
C THR A 50 21.33 -12.62 13.19
N PHE A 51 20.78 -11.56 13.78
CA PHE A 51 20.76 -11.40 15.24
C PHE A 51 19.98 -12.52 15.95
N ASN A 52 18.89 -12.98 15.33
CA ASN A 52 18.06 -14.06 15.86
C ASN A 52 18.50 -15.47 15.42
N GLN A 53 19.61 -15.59 14.68
CA GLN A 53 20.13 -16.86 14.16
C GLN A 53 19.05 -17.64 13.36
N ILE A 54 18.28 -16.92 12.55
CA ILE A 54 17.21 -17.50 11.71
C ILE A 54 17.80 -17.87 10.36
N GLU A 55 17.93 -19.17 10.11
CA GLU A 55 18.35 -19.70 8.82
C GLU A 55 17.16 -19.86 7.87
N ILE A 56 17.26 -19.25 6.68
CA ILE A 56 16.22 -19.27 5.64
C ILE A 56 16.21 -20.59 4.84
N LYS A 57 17.22 -21.45 5.03
CA LYS A 57 17.32 -22.75 4.38
C LYS A 57 16.33 -23.80 4.91
N ALA A 58 15.57 -23.47 5.96
CA ALA A 58 14.58 -24.38 6.49
C ALA A 58 13.48 -24.62 5.45
N LYS A 59 13.21 -25.89 5.11
CA LYS A 59 12.15 -26.28 4.17
C LYS A 59 10.73 -25.96 4.67
N ASP A 60 10.58 -25.52 5.91
CA ASP A 60 9.29 -25.26 6.54
C ASP A 60 9.08 -23.76 6.76
N SER A 61 8.36 -23.14 5.83
CA SER A 61 7.85 -21.76 5.90
C SER A 61 7.29 -21.40 7.26
N SER A 62 6.47 -22.29 7.84
CA SER A 62 5.75 -22.01 9.09
C SER A 62 6.70 -21.84 10.28
N VAL A 63 7.86 -22.51 10.25
CA VAL A 63 8.89 -22.38 11.28
C VAL A 63 9.61 -21.04 11.14
N ILE A 64 9.92 -20.61 9.92
CA ILE A 64 10.57 -19.31 9.67
C ILE A 64 9.65 -18.17 10.12
N GLU A 65 8.37 -18.23 9.74
CA GLU A 65 7.36 -17.25 10.15
C GLU A 65 7.28 -17.11 11.68
N LYS A 66 7.15 -18.24 12.39
CA LYS A 66 7.12 -18.24 13.87
C LYS A 66 8.39 -17.66 14.47
N LYS A 67 9.57 -18.01 13.94
CA LYS A 67 10.85 -17.45 14.39
C LYS A 67 10.93 -15.94 14.17
N ILE A 68 10.45 -15.43 13.04
CA ILE A 68 10.42 -13.99 12.77
C ILE A 68 9.47 -13.27 13.73
N GLN A 69 8.27 -13.82 13.94
CA GLN A 69 7.26 -13.22 14.82
C GLN A 69 7.74 -13.17 16.29
N SER A 70 8.41 -14.22 16.76
CA SER A 70 8.97 -14.32 18.12
C SER A 70 10.34 -13.68 18.30
N GLY A 71 11.07 -13.40 17.21
CA GLY A 71 12.42 -12.85 17.26
C GLY A 71 12.48 -11.45 17.88
N THR A 72 13.65 -11.05 18.35
CA THR A 72 13.87 -9.75 18.99
C THR A 72 14.64 -8.80 18.06
N PHE A 73 14.28 -7.52 18.05
CA PHE A 73 15.03 -6.53 17.28
C PHE A 73 16.39 -6.27 17.95
N PRO A 74 17.50 -6.17 17.17
CA PRO A 74 18.74 -5.59 17.67
C PRO A 74 18.47 -4.20 18.29
N LEU A 75 19.04 -3.92 19.46
CA LEU A 75 18.73 -2.69 20.21
C LEU A 75 18.93 -1.40 19.38
N ALA A 76 19.98 -1.36 18.56
CA ALA A 76 20.25 -0.22 17.68
C ALA A 76 19.13 -0.04 16.63
N LEU A 77 18.71 -1.13 15.97
CA LEU A 77 17.63 -1.11 14.99
C LEU A 77 16.30 -0.73 15.63
N GLN A 78 15.97 -1.29 16.80
CA GLN A 78 14.76 -0.94 17.53
C GLN A 78 14.70 0.56 17.87
N LYS A 79 15.83 1.14 18.32
CA LYS A 79 15.92 2.58 18.61
C LYS A 79 15.70 3.42 17.34
N GLU A 80 16.27 3.02 16.21
CA GLU A 80 16.10 3.70 14.93
C GLU A 80 14.63 3.68 14.46
N ILE A 81 13.96 2.53 14.57
CA ILE A 81 12.53 2.36 14.25
C ILE A 81 11.67 3.26 15.14
N VAL A 82 11.86 3.19 16.47
CA VAL A 82 11.06 3.95 17.43
C VAL A 82 11.29 5.46 17.27
N SER A 83 12.51 5.89 16.99
CA SER A 83 12.81 7.30 16.72
C SER A 83 12.13 7.79 15.44
N SER A 84 12.17 6.99 14.37
CA SER A 84 11.53 7.33 13.10
C SER A 84 10.01 7.41 13.25
N TYR A 85 9.43 6.50 14.02
CA TYR A 85 8.01 6.53 14.36
C TYR A 85 7.63 7.74 15.22
N ALA A 86 8.43 8.08 16.22
CA ALA A 86 8.20 9.26 17.05
C ALA A 86 8.22 10.57 16.23
N ASN A 87 9.07 10.66 15.20
CA ASN A 87 9.08 11.81 14.29
C ASN A 87 7.76 11.94 13.52
N ILE A 88 7.19 10.83 13.02
CA ILE A 88 5.87 10.83 12.38
C ILE A 88 4.79 11.28 13.37
N GLN A 89 4.80 10.76 14.60
CA GLN A 89 3.83 11.15 15.64
C GLN A 89 3.95 12.63 16.02
N GLY A 90 5.18 13.16 16.06
CA GLY A 90 5.45 14.58 16.33
C GLY A 90 4.85 15.52 15.28
N ALA A 91 4.59 15.03 14.06
CA ALA A 91 3.88 15.76 13.00
C ALA A 91 2.33 15.69 13.11
N GLY A 92 1.80 15.15 14.21
CA GLY A 92 0.35 15.06 14.46
C GLY A 92 -0.34 13.82 13.89
N VAL A 93 0.43 12.87 13.37
CA VAL A 93 -0.10 11.60 12.83
C VAL A 93 -0.44 10.64 13.98
N LYS A 94 -1.72 10.24 14.06
CA LYS A 94 -2.23 9.39 15.15
C LYS A 94 -1.98 7.89 14.95
N ALA A 95 -1.93 7.45 13.71
CA ALA A 95 -1.76 6.05 13.35
C ALA A 95 -0.93 5.92 12.07
N VAL A 96 -0.29 4.77 11.88
CA VAL A 96 0.46 4.44 10.66
C VAL A 96 -0.11 3.20 9.99
N ALA A 97 0.09 3.12 8.68
CA ALA A 97 -0.01 1.89 7.91
C ALA A 97 1.39 1.28 7.79
N VAL A 98 1.50 -0.03 8.02
CA VAL A 98 2.74 -0.80 7.88
C VAL A 98 2.53 -1.75 6.71
N ARG A 99 3.25 -1.49 5.62
CA ARG A 99 3.05 -2.15 4.32
C ARG A 99 4.32 -2.88 3.93
N SER A 100 4.19 -4.14 3.61
CA SER A 100 5.22 -4.88 2.86
C SER A 100 5.55 -4.15 1.56
N SER A 101 6.83 -4.09 1.21
CA SER A 101 7.34 -3.50 -0.02
C SER A 101 8.49 -4.37 -0.52
N SER A 102 8.19 -5.32 -1.41
CA SER A 102 9.17 -6.17 -2.09
C SER A 102 9.43 -5.66 -3.52
N ALA A 103 10.65 -5.86 -4.03
CA ALA A 103 10.96 -5.56 -5.42
C ALA A 103 10.28 -6.54 -6.40
N LEU A 104 9.84 -7.69 -5.89
CA LEU A 104 9.17 -8.73 -6.67
C LEU A 104 7.67 -8.44 -6.90
N GLU A 105 7.10 -7.42 -6.24
CA GLU A 105 5.65 -7.14 -6.33
C GLU A 105 5.18 -6.74 -7.73
N ASP A 106 6.03 -6.03 -8.46
CA ASP A 106 5.68 -5.38 -9.74
C ASP A 106 6.49 -5.97 -10.92
N LEU A 107 6.85 -7.26 -10.88
CA LEU A 107 7.49 -7.91 -12.02
C LEU A 107 6.49 -8.14 -13.16
N GLU A 108 6.89 -7.82 -14.39
CA GLU A 108 6.05 -7.92 -15.61
C GLU A 108 5.44 -9.32 -15.81
N ASN A 109 6.15 -10.39 -15.43
CA ASN A 109 5.72 -11.79 -15.64
C ASN A 109 5.34 -12.55 -14.35
N ALA A 110 5.44 -11.90 -13.18
CA ALA A 110 5.20 -12.53 -11.88
C ALA A 110 4.88 -11.51 -10.77
N SER A 111 3.62 -11.09 -10.66
CA SER A 111 3.21 -10.16 -9.61
C SER A 111 2.83 -10.90 -8.31
N PHE A 112 3.56 -10.60 -7.24
CA PHE A 112 3.18 -10.98 -5.87
C PHE A 112 2.14 -10.02 -5.26
N ALA A 113 1.49 -9.18 -6.07
CA ALA A 113 0.49 -8.23 -5.59
C ALA A 113 -0.61 -8.91 -4.78
N GLY A 114 -0.96 -8.30 -3.66
CA GLY A 114 -1.98 -8.81 -2.74
C GLY A 114 -1.58 -10.04 -1.91
N GLN A 115 -0.37 -10.60 -2.11
CA GLN A 115 0.09 -11.78 -1.35
C GLN A 115 0.82 -11.43 -0.05
N TYR A 116 1.27 -10.17 0.09
CA TYR A 116 1.99 -9.71 1.26
C TYR A 116 1.12 -8.89 2.21
N GLU A 117 1.52 -8.88 3.48
CA GLU A 117 0.74 -8.25 4.55
C GLU A 117 0.79 -6.72 4.51
N THR A 118 -0.38 -6.12 4.76
CA THR A 118 -0.56 -4.69 5.06
C THR A 118 -1.36 -4.57 6.34
N ILE A 119 -0.80 -3.89 7.35
CA ILE A 119 -1.44 -3.68 8.63
C ILE A 119 -1.78 -2.20 8.78
N LEU A 120 -3.08 -1.91 8.91
CA LEU A 120 -3.59 -0.56 9.09
C LEU A 120 -3.90 -0.26 10.56
N ASN A 121 -4.01 1.04 10.86
CA ASN A 121 -4.37 1.63 12.14
C ASN A 121 -3.45 1.21 13.30
N VAL A 122 -2.14 1.22 13.06
CA VAL A 122 -1.10 0.96 14.07
C VAL A 122 -0.83 2.23 14.89
N ARG A 123 -1.07 2.18 16.20
CA ARG A 123 -1.14 3.39 17.05
C ARG A 123 -0.07 3.50 18.12
N ASN A 124 0.66 2.42 18.37
CA ASN A 124 1.71 2.42 19.39
C ASN A 124 2.96 1.65 18.94
N ARG A 125 4.01 1.76 19.75
CA ARG A 125 5.33 1.19 19.46
C ARG A 125 5.32 -0.34 19.43
N GLU A 126 4.55 -0.97 20.31
CA GLU A 126 4.48 -2.44 20.41
C GLU A 126 3.77 -3.03 19.20
N GLU A 127 2.66 -2.41 18.79
CA GLU A 127 1.96 -2.74 17.55
C GLU A 127 2.86 -2.52 16.34
N LEU A 128 3.60 -1.41 16.28
CA LEU A 128 4.52 -1.13 15.17
C LEU A 128 5.55 -2.24 14.99
N LEU A 129 6.26 -2.59 16.07
CA LEU A 129 7.29 -3.63 16.04
C LEU A 129 6.68 -4.99 15.67
N THR A 130 5.48 -5.28 16.15
CA THR A 130 4.76 -6.51 15.80
C THR A 130 4.35 -6.52 14.33
N SER A 131 3.82 -5.42 13.81
CA SER A 131 3.39 -5.29 12.41
C SER A 131 4.56 -5.39 11.44
N ILE A 132 5.72 -4.81 11.76
CA ILE A 132 6.93 -4.96 10.95
C ILE A 132 7.33 -6.43 10.83
N LYS A 133 7.33 -7.18 11.95
CA LYS A 133 7.61 -8.62 11.93
C LYS A 133 6.57 -9.40 11.13
N LYS A 134 5.28 -9.04 11.20
CA LYS A 134 4.22 -9.66 10.40
C LYS A 134 4.46 -9.46 8.91
N CYS A 135 4.78 -8.23 8.48
CA CYS A 135 5.18 -7.97 7.11
C CYS A 135 6.37 -8.83 6.72
N TRP A 136 7.46 -8.86 7.51
CA TRP A 136 8.61 -9.73 7.23
C TRP A 136 8.28 -11.21 7.16
N ALA A 137 7.42 -11.72 8.05
CA ALA A 137 6.98 -13.10 8.05
C ALA A 137 6.19 -13.44 6.77
N SER A 138 5.38 -12.52 6.24
CA SER A 138 4.54 -12.80 5.05
C SER A 138 5.34 -13.15 3.81
N TYR A 139 6.59 -12.69 3.70
CA TYR A 139 7.52 -13.10 2.62
C TYR A 139 7.81 -14.61 2.61
N PHE A 140 7.71 -15.26 3.78
CA PHE A 140 7.98 -16.68 3.94
C PHE A 140 6.71 -17.54 3.94
N SER A 141 5.54 -16.93 3.77
CA SER A 141 4.25 -17.64 3.75
C SER A 141 4.23 -18.73 2.68
N SER A 142 3.48 -19.80 2.94
CA SER A 142 3.34 -20.92 1.99
C SER A 142 2.81 -20.48 0.62
N VAL A 143 1.93 -19.48 0.58
CA VAL A 143 1.39 -18.91 -0.67
C VAL A 143 2.50 -18.27 -1.50
N VAL A 144 3.31 -17.43 -0.90
CA VAL A 144 4.44 -16.76 -1.57
C VAL A 144 5.48 -17.78 -2.03
N GLN A 145 5.80 -18.78 -1.20
CA GLN A 145 6.77 -19.81 -1.57
C GLN A 145 6.27 -20.66 -2.75
N ALA A 146 5.01 -21.12 -2.71
CA ALA A 146 4.43 -21.90 -3.80
C ALA A 146 4.38 -21.12 -5.12
N TYR A 147 4.03 -19.82 -5.05
CA TYR A 147 4.03 -18.96 -6.23
C TYR A 147 5.45 -18.74 -6.79
N ALA A 148 6.44 -18.54 -5.92
CA ALA A 148 7.82 -18.39 -6.35
C ALA A 148 8.39 -19.67 -6.98
N GLU A 149 8.02 -20.85 -6.46
CA GLU A 149 8.38 -22.14 -7.06
C GLU A 149 7.77 -22.29 -8.46
N ASP A 150 6.48 -21.96 -8.64
CA ASP A 150 5.80 -21.99 -9.95
C ASP A 150 6.46 -21.05 -10.98
N LYS A 151 6.95 -19.89 -10.52
CA LYS A 151 7.60 -18.88 -11.35
C LYS A 151 9.12 -19.04 -11.47
N GLU A 152 9.69 -20.10 -10.89
CA GLU A 152 11.14 -20.34 -10.84
C GLU A 152 11.94 -19.15 -10.25
N ILE A 153 11.35 -18.42 -9.30
CA ILE A 153 11.95 -17.27 -8.63
C ILE A 153 12.66 -17.72 -7.35
N SER A 154 13.96 -17.39 -7.23
CA SER A 154 14.70 -17.70 -6.01
C SER A 154 14.38 -16.72 -4.88
N LEU A 155 13.80 -17.22 -3.80
CA LEU A 155 13.58 -16.48 -2.55
C LEU A 155 14.71 -16.66 -1.52
N SER A 156 15.85 -17.21 -1.94
CA SER A 156 16.98 -17.56 -1.06
C SER A 156 17.63 -16.35 -0.37
N ASN A 157 17.49 -15.16 -0.95
CA ASN A 157 17.96 -13.91 -0.39
C ASN A 157 16.77 -12.95 -0.22
N PRO A 158 16.24 -12.76 1.01
CA PRO A 158 15.01 -12.02 1.22
C PRO A 158 15.21 -10.51 0.97
N GLN A 159 14.59 -10.00 -0.09
CA GLN A 159 14.68 -8.60 -0.51
C GLN A 159 13.35 -7.89 -0.30
N MET A 160 12.99 -7.67 0.97
CA MET A 160 11.75 -6.98 1.31
C MET A 160 12.00 -5.84 2.29
N GLY A 161 11.64 -4.64 1.83
CA GLY A 161 11.46 -3.48 2.67
C GLY A 161 10.10 -3.48 3.35
N VAL A 162 9.96 -2.63 4.38
CA VAL A 162 8.67 -2.37 5.04
C VAL A 162 8.46 -0.87 5.09
N LEU A 163 7.43 -0.41 4.39
CA LEU A 163 6.99 0.98 4.39
C LEU A 163 6.11 1.24 5.61
N VAL A 164 6.55 2.15 6.48
CA VAL A 164 5.77 2.69 7.59
C VAL A 164 5.35 4.10 7.21
N GLN A 165 4.05 4.29 6.97
CA GLN A 165 3.51 5.51 6.40
C GLN A 165 2.39 6.07 7.28
N GLY A 166 2.30 7.39 7.41
CA GLY A 166 1.19 8.03 8.13
C GLY A 166 -0.16 7.61 7.54
N MET A 167 -1.08 7.21 8.40
CA MET A 167 -2.38 6.71 7.96
C MET A 167 -3.35 7.86 7.70
N VAL A 168 -3.99 7.81 6.53
CA VAL A 168 -5.11 8.70 6.20
C VAL A 168 -6.40 8.07 6.73
N GLU A 169 -7.05 8.72 7.69
CA GLU A 169 -8.39 8.34 8.17
C GLU A 169 -9.46 8.74 7.14
N ALA A 170 -9.45 8.04 6.01
CA ALA A 170 -10.20 8.37 4.81
C ALA A 170 -11.72 8.46 5.05
N ASP A 171 -12.34 9.52 4.54
CA ASP A 171 -13.79 9.61 4.42
C ASP A 171 -14.27 8.72 3.26
N VAL A 172 -13.47 8.70 2.19
CA VAL A 172 -13.67 7.97 0.95
C VAL A 172 -12.31 7.52 0.42
N SER A 173 -12.24 6.37 -0.23
CA SER A 173 -11.02 5.87 -0.85
C SER A 173 -11.36 5.04 -2.08
N GLY A 174 -10.35 4.75 -2.88
CA GLY A 174 -10.57 4.06 -4.15
C GLY A 174 -9.31 3.64 -4.87
N VAL A 175 -9.55 2.99 -6.00
CA VAL A 175 -8.54 2.64 -6.99
C VAL A 175 -8.86 3.33 -8.31
N ILE A 176 -7.82 3.70 -9.05
CA ILE A 176 -7.94 4.32 -10.37
C ILE A 176 -7.06 3.56 -11.34
N PHE A 177 -7.63 3.09 -12.44
CA PHE A 177 -6.90 2.63 -13.60
C PHE A 177 -6.84 3.76 -14.63
N SER A 178 -5.65 4.09 -15.11
CA SER A 178 -5.48 5.11 -16.15
C SER A 178 -5.84 4.61 -17.55
N VAL A 179 -6.18 3.33 -17.68
CA VAL A 179 -6.78 2.71 -18.87
C VAL A 179 -8.03 1.97 -18.43
N ASN A 180 -9.00 1.78 -19.33
CA ASN A 180 -10.14 0.93 -19.02
C ASN A 180 -9.74 -0.55 -19.11
N PRO A 181 -9.75 -1.31 -17.99
CA PRO A 181 -9.29 -2.71 -18.00
C PRO A 181 -10.27 -3.68 -18.67
N ILE A 182 -11.48 -3.23 -19.02
CA ILE A 182 -12.50 -4.05 -19.69
C ILE A 182 -12.46 -3.83 -21.21
N THR A 183 -12.37 -2.57 -21.63
CA THR A 183 -12.37 -2.19 -23.06
C THR A 183 -10.98 -2.00 -23.63
N GLU A 184 -9.95 -2.03 -22.78
CA GLU A 184 -8.55 -1.72 -23.10
C GLU A 184 -8.34 -0.29 -23.65
N SER A 185 -9.32 0.60 -23.46
CA SER A 185 -9.23 1.98 -23.94
C SER A 185 -8.25 2.80 -23.10
N GLU A 186 -7.19 3.29 -23.75
CA GLU A 186 -6.24 4.25 -23.15
C GLU A 186 -6.82 5.67 -23.01
N ASP A 187 -7.94 5.96 -23.69
CA ASP A 187 -8.64 7.24 -23.63
C ASP A 187 -9.55 7.33 -22.40
N GLU A 188 -9.71 6.26 -21.62
CA GLU A 188 -10.62 6.18 -20.48
C GLU A 188 -9.88 5.95 -19.16
N VAL A 189 -10.30 6.70 -18.13
CA VAL A 189 -9.88 6.48 -16.75
C VAL A 189 -11.04 5.85 -15.99
N VAL A 190 -10.76 4.75 -15.29
CA VAL A 190 -11.75 4.01 -14.50
C VAL A 190 -11.45 4.21 -13.02
N ILE A 191 -12.42 4.75 -12.28
CA ILE A 191 -12.32 5.02 -10.84
C ILE A 191 -13.34 4.16 -10.12
N ASN A 192 -12.88 3.32 -9.21
CA ASN A 192 -13.72 2.59 -8.26
C ASN A 192 -13.55 3.22 -6.88
N VAL A 193 -14.65 3.64 -6.26
CA VAL A 193 -14.61 4.48 -5.06
C VAL A 193 -15.72 4.13 -4.08
N ALA A 194 -15.40 4.09 -2.78
CA ALA A 194 -16.36 3.80 -1.71
C ALA A 194 -16.00 4.56 -0.42
N TYR A 195 -16.95 4.62 0.52
CA TYR A 195 -16.73 5.23 1.82
C TYR A 195 -15.73 4.45 2.69
N GLY A 196 -14.98 5.19 3.51
CA GLY A 196 -14.01 4.63 4.45
C GLY A 196 -12.66 4.28 3.82
N LEU A 197 -11.97 3.31 4.43
CA LEU A 197 -10.63 2.86 4.06
C LEU A 197 -10.63 1.93 2.83
N GLY A 198 -9.57 2.03 2.02
CA GLY A 198 -9.49 1.40 0.69
C GLY A 198 -9.42 -0.13 0.71
N GLU A 199 -9.04 -0.70 1.86
CA GLU A 199 -8.97 -2.15 2.09
C GLU A 199 -10.28 -2.86 1.70
N GLY A 200 -11.44 -2.21 1.89
CA GLY A 200 -12.73 -2.81 1.52
C GLY A 200 -12.90 -3.02 0.01
N ILE A 201 -12.29 -2.15 -0.81
CA ILE A 201 -12.32 -2.22 -2.27
C ILE A 201 -11.25 -3.19 -2.76
N VAL A 202 -10.03 -3.05 -2.25
CA VAL A 202 -8.87 -3.87 -2.68
C VAL A 202 -9.10 -5.36 -2.38
N SER A 203 -9.76 -5.69 -1.26
CA SER A 203 -10.12 -7.07 -0.90
C SER A 203 -11.35 -7.61 -1.65
N GLY A 204 -12.01 -6.80 -2.49
CA GLY A 204 -13.29 -7.15 -3.14
C GLY A 204 -14.45 -7.29 -2.15
N GLY A 205 -14.29 -6.75 -0.93
CA GLY A 205 -15.27 -6.90 0.14
C GLY A 205 -16.48 -5.98 0.03
N VAL A 206 -16.37 -4.87 -0.71
CA VAL A 206 -17.43 -3.86 -0.89
C VAL A 206 -17.65 -3.63 -2.38
N THR A 207 -18.90 -3.46 -2.79
CA THR A 207 -19.24 -3.04 -4.16
C THR A 207 -19.13 -1.50 -4.27
N PRO A 208 -18.09 -0.96 -4.93
CA PRO A 208 -17.84 0.48 -4.99
C PRO A 208 -18.71 1.17 -6.05
N ASP A 209 -18.78 2.50 -5.99
CA ASP A 209 -19.24 3.28 -7.14
C ASP A 209 -18.20 3.23 -8.25
N LEU A 210 -18.68 3.22 -9.49
CA LEU A 210 -17.85 3.22 -10.70
C LEU A 210 -18.00 4.56 -11.41
N PHE A 211 -16.87 5.15 -11.78
CA PHE A 211 -16.81 6.30 -12.70
C PHE A 211 -15.89 5.95 -13.86
N ILE A 212 -16.38 6.13 -15.09
CA ILE A 212 -15.56 6.05 -16.30
C ILE A 212 -15.50 7.44 -16.92
N ILE A 213 -14.29 7.96 -17.08
CA ILE A 213 -14.07 9.32 -17.55
C ILE A 213 -13.20 9.31 -18.79
N HIS A 214 -13.71 9.90 -19.88
CA HIS A 214 -12.91 10.07 -21.08
C HIS A 214 -11.88 11.19 -20.89
N LYS A 215 -10.59 10.89 -21.11
CA LYS A 215 -9.45 11.78 -20.84
C LYS A 215 -9.52 13.09 -21.61
N GLN A 216 -9.96 13.08 -22.87
CA GLN A 216 -10.05 14.30 -23.70
C GLN A 216 -11.33 15.10 -23.47
N THR A 217 -12.51 14.49 -23.71
CA THR A 217 -13.81 15.17 -23.65
C THR A 217 -14.27 15.46 -22.21
N LYS A 218 -13.69 14.80 -21.22
CA LYS A 218 -14.08 14.86 -19.79
C LYS A 218 -15.52 14.39 -19.53
N SER A 219 -16.12 13.65 -20.46
CA SER A 219 -17.43 13.03 -20.25
C SER A 219 -17.35 11.98 -19.16
N ILE A 220 -18.32 11.97 -18.24
CA ILE A 220 -18.37 11.07 -17.09
C ILE A 220 -19.57 10.14 -17.24
N MET A 221 -19.30 8.84 -17.28
CA MET A 221 -20.30 7.80 -17.02
C MET A 221 -20.13 7.35 -15.57
N LYS A 222 -21.23 7.14 -14.85
CA LYS A 222 -21.20 6.71 -13.45
C LYS A 222 -22.26 5.68 -13.13
N GLU A 223 -21.89 4.69 -12.33
CA GLU A 223 -22.74 3.62 -11.84
C GLU A 223 -22.63 3.52 -10.31
N LEU A 224 -23.79 3.39 -9.66
CA LEU A 224 -23.90 3.40 -8.21
C LEU A 224 -23.59 2.01 -7.65
N GLY A 225 -22.64 1.92 -6.73
CA GLY A 225 -22.32 0.70 -6.01
C GLY A 225 -23.26 0.44 -4.83
N LEU A 226 -23.33 -0.81 -4.38
CA LEU A 226 -24.14 -1.19 -3.21
C LEU A 226 -23.60 -0.61 -1.90
N LYS A 227 -22.28 -0.43 -1.80
CA LYS A 227 -21.59 0.16 -0.65
C LYS A 227 -22.09 -0.43 0.66
N GLU A 228 -22.08 -1.75 0.78
CA GLU A 228 -22.78 -2.52 1.82
C GLU A 228 -22.29 -2.17 3.23
N TYR A 229 -21.02 -1.81 3.33
CA TYR A 229 -20.37 -1.34 4.54
C TYR A 229 -19.16 -0.48 4.19
N LYS A 230 -18.59 0.16 5.20
CA LYS A 230 -17.33 0.89 5.12
C LYS A 230 -16.38 0.42 6.21
N LEU A 231 -15.09 0.43 5.90
CA LEU A 231 -14.04 0.17 6.87
C LEU A 231 -13.56 1.48 7.47
N VAL A 232 -13.47 1.54 8.79
CA VAL A 232 -13.04 2.75 9.53
C VAL A 232 -12.00 2.40 10.57
N SER A 233 -11.19 3.38 10.98
CA SER A 233 -10.26 3.24 12.08
C SER A 233 -11.02 3.01 13.40
N GLY A 234 -10.95 1.80 13.95
CA GLY A 234 -11.54 1.44 15.24
C GLY A 234 -10.70 1.91 16.42
N PHE A 235 -11.09 1.57 17.65
CA PHE A 235 -10.25 1.79 18.84
C PHE A 235 -8.94 0.97 18.74
N THR A 236 -9.05 -0.27 18.26
CA THR A 236 -7.95 -1.15 17.86
C THR A 236 -8.16 -1.60 16.42
N GLY A 237 -7.15 -1.44 15.55
CA GLY A 237 -7.22 -1.92 14.16
C GLY A 237 -8.38 -1.32 13.35
N ILE A 238 -8.83 -2.03 12.32
CA ILE A 238 -9.94 -1.59 11.46
C ILE A 238 -11.26 -2.17 11.99
N THR A 239 -12.35 -1.43 11.84
CA THR A 239 -13.71 -1.91 12.16
C THR A 239 -14.63 -1.74 10.96
N LYS A 240 -15.54 -2.72 10.79
CA LYS A 240 -16.61 -2.67 9.81
C LYS A 240 -17.79 -1.87 10.35
N ALA A 241 -18.17 -0.80 9.67
CA ALA A 241 -19.35 0.00 9.97
C ALA A 241 -20.37 -0.13 8.84
N VAL A 242 -21.66 -0.26 9.21
CA VAL A 242 -22.74 -0.28 8.22
C VAL A 242 -22.86 1.11 7.61
N THR A 243 -22.99 1.18 6.29
CA THR A 243 -23.28 2.43 5.58
C THR A 243 -24.71 2.87 5.83
N THR A 244 -24.89 4.16 5.96
CA THR A 244 -26.22 4.77 6.09
C THR A 244 -27.02 4.64 4.80
N ASP A 245 -28.34 4.75 4.87
CA ASP A 245 -29.18 4.72 3.67
C ASP A 245 -28.82 5.84 2.70
N LYS A 246 -28.42 7.01 3.22
CA LYS A 246 -27.92 8.11 2.39
C LYS A 246 -26.66 7.70 1.62
N GLU A 247 -25.68 7.13 2.33
CA GLU A 247 -24.44 6.67 1.72
C GLU A 247 -24.70 5.63 0.63
N LYS A 248 -25.62 4.69 0.82
CA LYS A 248 -25.94 3.68 -0.21
C LYS A 248 -26.56 4.29 -1.46
N ASN A 249 -27.43 5.28 -1.31
CA ASN A 249 -28.22 5.86 -2.40
C ASN A 249 -27.54 7.05 -3.11
N GLU A 250 -26.37 7.49 -2.65
CA GLU A 250 -25.62 8.59 -3.25
C GLU A 250 -24.22 8.12 -3.70
N PHE A 251 -23.68 8.79 -4.73
CA PHE A 251 -22.29 8.59 -5.12
C PHE A 251 -21.35 9.08 -4.03
N SER A 252 -20.28 8.31 -3.79
CA SER A 252 -19.27 8.58 -2.75
C SER A 252 -18.45 9.83 -3.05
N ILE A 253 -18.39 10.26 -4.30
CA ILE A 253 -17.70 11.48 -4.73
C ILE A 253 -18.56 12.28 -5.71
N SER A 254 -18.27 13.57 -5.80
CA SER A 254 -18.86 14.47 -6.80
C SER A 254 -18.14 14.36 -8.15
N ASP A 255 -18.79 14.82 -9.21
CA ASP A 255 -18.18 14.93 -10.54
C ASP A 255 -16.95 15.86 -10.51
N GLU A 256 -16.95 16.92 -9.70
CA GLU A 256 -15.78 17.80 -9.51
C GLU A 256 -14.58 17.04 -8.92
N THR A 257 -14.84 16.21 -7.90
CA THR A 257 -13.82 15.34 -7.29
C THR A 257 -13.32 14.29 -8.28
N ALA A 258 -14.21 13.70 -9.08
CA ALA A 258 -13.84 12.75 -10.12
C ALA A 258 -12.90 13.39 -11.17
N LEU A 259 -13.17 14.65 -11.56
CA LEU A 259 -12.28 15.40 -12.44
C LEU A 259 -10.96 15.83 -11.78
N GLN A 260 -10.93 16.03 -10.46
CA GLN A 260 -9.68 16.22 -9.70
C GLN A 260 -8.83 14.95 -9.72
N LEU A 261 -9.44 13.79 -9.51
CA LEU A 261 -8.77 12.49 -9.61
C LEU A 261 -8.23 12.24 -11.02
N LEU A 262 -8.99 12.57 -12.08
CA LEU A 262 -8.49 12.51 -13.46
C LEU A 262 -7.23 13.36 -13.67
N ARG A 263 -7.17 14.57 -13.09
CA ARG A 263 -5.97 15.43 -13.18
C ARG A 263 -4.77 14.79 -12.48
N LEU A 264 -4.98 14.22 -11.29
CA LEU A 264 -3.96 13.47 -10.58
C LEU A 264 -3.48 12.27 -11.41
N THR A 265 -4.40 11.48 -11.96
CA THR A 265 -4.08 10.30 -12.78
C THR A 265 -3.26 10.68 -14.00
N ASN A 266 -3.68 11.70 -14.75
CA ASN A 266 -2.93 12.16 -15.93
C ASN A 266 -1.52 12.63 -15.56
N GLN A 267 -1.38 13.31 -14.41
CA GLN A 267 -0.08 13.77 -13.94
C GLN A 267 0.84 12.60 -13.55
N VAL A 268 0.30 11.59 -12.86
CA VAL A 268 1.05 10.39 -12.46
C VAL A 268 1.42 9.56 -13.69
N GLU A 269 0.47 9.28 -14.58
CA GLU A 269 0.69 8.56 -15.85
C GLU A 269 1.73 9.26 -16.72
N GLN A 270 1.65 10.58 -16.87
CA GLN A 270 2.64 11.36 -17.61
C GLN A 270 4.03 11.27 -16.98
N TYR A 271 4.16 11.18 -15.66
CA TYR A 271 5.47 11.01 -15.05
C TYR A 271 5.99 9.56 -15.20
N CYS A 272 5.12 8.58 -15.01
CA CYS A 272 5.45 7.17 -15.09
C CYS A 272 5.79 6.71 -16.53
N GLN A 273 5.18 7.32 -17.56
CA GLN A 273 5.31 6.92 -18.97
C GLN A 273 4.74 5.52 -19.28
N TYR A 274 3.82 5.04 -18.45
CA TYR A 274 3.07 3.79 -18.63
C TYR A 274 1.70 3.91 -17.96
N ALA A 275 0.76 3.03 -18.33
CA ALA A 275 -0.55 2.93 -17.71
C ALA A 275 -0.44 2.59 -16.22
N VAL A 276 -1.12 3.34 -15.36
CA VAL A 276 -1.00 3.24 -13.90
C VAL A 276 -2.28 2.77 -13.23
N ASP A 277 -2.10 1.96 -12.20
CA ASP A 277 -3.10 1.70 -11.16
C ASP A 277 -2.69 2.48 -9.88
N ILE A 278 -3.62 3.29 -9.41
CA ILE A 278 -3.44 4.22 -8.30
C ILE A 278 -4.39 3.87 -7.17
N GLU A 279 -3.85 3.68 -5.96
CA GLU A 279 -4.66 3.72 -4.73
C GLU A 279 -4.68 5.15 -4.19
N PHE A 280 -5.85 5.64 -3.80
CA PHE A 280 -6.01 6.97 -3.22
C PHE A 280 -6.95 6.96 -2.01
N ALA A 281 -6.82 8.01 -1.19
CA ALA A 281 -7.77 8.35 -0.14
C ALA A 281 -8.17 9.81 -0.22
N ILE A 282 -9.37 10.12 0.24
CA ILE A 282 -9.88 11.48 0.38
C ILE A 282 -10.19 11.72 1.84
N LYS A 283 -9.60 12.78 2.40
CA LYS A 283 -9.91 13.26 3.74
C LYS A 283 -10.07 14.76 3.73
N ASN A 284 -11.20 15.26 4.22
CA ASN A 284 -11.50 16.70 4.26
C ASN A 284 -11.34 17.37 2.88
N LYS A 285 -11.78 16.69 1.81
CA LYS A 285 -11.62 17.11 0.39
C LYS A 285 -10.19 17.13 -0.15
N HIS A 286 -9.18 16.74 0.63
CA HIS A 286 -7.82 16.54 0.12
C HIS A 286 -7.68 15.12 -0.40
N ILE A 287 -7.19 14.98 -1.64
CA ILE A 287 -6.83 13.70 -2.26
C ILE A 287 -5.40 13.37 -1.87
N TYR A 288 -5.20 12.19 -1.31
CA TYR A 288 -3.91 11.61 -0.95
C TYR A 288 -3.60 10.45 -1.89
N LEU A 289 -2.41 10.46 -2.48
CA LEU A 289 -1.89 9.33 -3.24
C LEU A 289 -1.27 8.31 -2.28
N LEU A 290 -1.79 7.09 -2.30
CA LEU A 290 -1.39 6.01 -1.39
C LEU A 290 -0.53 4.96 -2.06
N GLN A 291 -0.68 4.72 -3.37
CA GLN A 291 0.14 3.78 -4.12
C GLN A 291 0.09 4.11 -5.62
N VAL A 292 1.16 3.77 -6.34
CA VAL A 292 1.20 3.77 -7.81
C VAL A 292 1.90 2.49 -8.26
N ARG A 293 1.28 1.76 -9.17
CA ARG A 293 1.83 0.57 -9.82
C ARG A 293 1.53 0.56 -11.32
N PRO A 294 2.32 -0.13 -12.15
CA PRO A 294 1.96 -0.34 -13.55
C PRO A 294 0.69 -1.20 -13.66
N VAL A 295 -0.12 -0.95 -14.70
CA VAL A 295 -1.15 -1.88 -15.15
C VAL A 295 -0.48 -3.01 -15.92
N THR A 296 -0.76 -4.26 -15.55
CA THR A 296 -0.13 -5.47 -16.13
C THR A 296 -1.15 -6.43 -16.73
N THR A 297 -2.31 -5.92 -17.18
CA THR A 297 -3.39 -6.71 -17.79
C THR A 297 -3.01 -7.23 -19.17
#